data_AF-A0A8T3XKJ2-F1
#
_entry.id   AF-A0A8T3XKJ2-F1
#
_cell.length_a   1.000
_cell.length_b   1.000
_cell.length_c   1.000
_cell.angle_alpha   90.00
_cell.angle_beta   90.00
_cell.angle_gamma   90.00
#
_symmetry.space_group_name_H-M   'P 1'
#
loop_
_entity.id
_entity.type
_entity.pdbx_description
1 polymer ?
#
loop_
_entity_poly.entity_id
_entity_poly.type
_entity_poly.pdbx_seq_one_letter_code
_entity_poly.pdbx_strand_id
1 'polypeptide(L)' 'MKAKELKVMSNLDLENKTIELKKELMKINSQIAIGTIPKSPGKVKQIKQTIAKIFTIKRQKGGSKKE' A
#
# COMPACT_ATOMS: atom_id res chain seq x y z
N MET A 1 8.44 0.14 -4.57
CA MET A 1 8.40 1.59 -4.27
C MET A 1 9.50 1.99 -3.32
N LYS A 2 10.27 3.03 -3.68
CA LYS A 2 11.27 3.63 -2.79
C LYS A 2 10.58 4.61 -1.83
N ALA A 3 11.04 4.68 -0.58
CA ALA A 3 10.44 5.53 0.44
C ALA A 3 10.51 7.04 0.10
N LYS A 4 11.46 7.44 -0.73
CA LYS A 4 11.62 8.83 -1.19
C LYS A 4 10.45 9.30 -2.05
N GLU A 5 9.98 8.46 -2.97
CA GLU A 5 8.85 8.78 -3.86
C GLU A 5 7.54 8.97 -3.07
N LEU A 6 7.32 8.10 -2.07
CA LEU A 6 6.16 8.19 -1.19
C LEU A 6 6.19 9.42 -0.27
N LYS A 7 7.37 9.98 0.05
CA LYS A 7 7.48 11.23 0.81
C LYS A 7 7.09 12.46 -0.01
N VAL A 8 7.36 12.45 -1.31
CA VAL A 8 7.04 13.57 -2.24
C VAL A 8 5.54 13.64 -2.53
N MET A 9 4.83 12.51 -2.51
CA MET A 9 3.38 12.44 -2.74
C MET A 9 2.57 13.20 -1.68
N SER A 10 1.46 13.83 -2.10
CA SER A 10 0.50 14.48 -1.20
C SER A 10 -0.26 13.45 -0.35
N ASN A 11 -0.89 13.89 0.74
CA ASN A 11 -1.71 13.02 1.57
C ASN A 11 -2.89 12.40 0.80
N LEU A 12 -3.48 13.15 -0.14
CA LEU A 12 -4.54 12.68 -1.04
C LEU A 12 -4.02 11.61 -2.00
N ASP A 13 -2.85 11.81 -2.60
CA ASP A 13 -2.23 10.81 -3.49
C ASP A 13 -1.90 9.52 -2.75
N LEU A 14 -1.41 9.62 -1.51
CA LEU A 14 -1.13 8.47 -0.65
C LEU A 14 -2.40 7.69 -0.30
N GLU A 15 -3.52 8.37 -0.05
CA GLU A 15 -4.82 7.73 0.16
C GLU A 15 -5.33 7.04 -1.10
N ASN A 16 -5.31 7.72 -2.24
CA ASN A 16 -5.69 7.14 -3.54
C ASN A 16 -4.85 5.89 -3.86
N LYS A 17 -3.53 5.96 -3.65
CA LYS A 17 -2.61 4.83 -3.82
C LYS A 17 -2.97 3.67 -2.90
N THR A 18 -3.33 3.96 -1.64
CA THR A 18 -3.72 2.94 -0.66
C THR A 18 -4.99 2.22 -1.06
N ILE A 19 -5.98 2.96 -1.58
CA ILE A 19 -7.25 2.40 -2.07
C ILE A 19 -7.00 1.48 -3.27
N GLU A 20 -6.17 1.93 -4.22
CA GLU A 20 -5.79 1.16 -5.40
C GLU A 20 -5.08 -0.16 -5.03
N LEU A 21 -4.09 -0.09 -4.14
CA LEU A 21 -3.36 -1.26 -3.63
C LEU A 21 -4.27 -2.24 -2.86
N LYS A 22 -5.24 -1.74 -2.10
CA LYS A 22 -6.24 -2.60 -1.43
C LYS A 22 -7.15 -3.31 -2.43
N LYS A 23 -7.59 -2.64 -3.50
CA LYS A 23 -8.38 -3.27 -4.57
C LYS A 23 -7.59 -4.36 -5.27
N GLU A 24 -6.30 -4.14 -5.54
CA GLU A 24 -5.43 -5.16 -6.12
C GLU A 24 -5.25 -6.36 -5.17
N LEU A 25 -5.04 -6.11 -3.88
CA LEU A 25 -4.95 -7.15 -2.86
C LEU A 25 -6.23 -7.99 -2.79
N MET A 26 -7.41 -7.35 -2.87
CA MET A 26 -8.70 -8.03 -2.87
C MET A 26 -8.82 -8.97 -4.08
N LYS A 27 -8.46 -8.53 -5.28
CA LYS A 27 -8.46 -9.38 -6.49
C LYS A 27 -7.56 -10.61 -6.32
N ILE A 28 -6.36 -10.42 -5.77
CA ILE A 28 -5.43 -11.53 -5.55
C ILE A 28 -5.99 -12.48 -4.48
N ASN A 29 -6.57 -11.97 -3.40
CA ASN A 29 -7.18 -12.80 -2.37
C ASN A 29 -8.38 -13.58 -2.91
N SER A 30 -9.20 -13.00 -3.78
CA SER A 30 -10.29 -13.71 -4.46
C SER A 30 -9.76 -14.86 -5.32
N GLN A 31 -8.68 -14.66 -6.07
CA GLN A 31 -8.02 -15.73 -6.84
C GLN A 31 -7.50 -16.85 -5.92
N ILE A 32 -6.86 -16.49 -4.80
CA ILE A 32 -6.41 -17.46 -3.79
C ILE A 32 -7.58 -18.26 -3.23
N ALA A 33 -8.69 -17.59 -2.89
CA ALA A 33 -9.87 -18.22 -2.32
C ALA A 33 -10.56 -19.19 -3.29
N ILE A 34 -10.51 -18.91 -4.60
CA ILE A 34 -11.01 -19.79 -5.66
C ILE A 34 -10.07 -21.01 -5.88
N GLY A 35 -8.90 -21.03 -5.23
CA GLY A 35 -7.90 -22.09 -5.40
C GLY A 35 -7.02 -21.90 -6.64
N THR A 36 -7.08 -20.74 -7.29
CA THR A 36 -6.19 -20.43 -8.41
C THR A 36 -4.83 -20.00 -7.88
N ILE A 37 -3.76 -20.64 -8.38
CA ILE A 37 -2.39 -20.29 -8.02
C ILE A 37 -2.12 -18.86 -8.48
N PRO A 38 -1.85 -17.91 -7.57
CA PRO A 38 -1.56 -16.55 -7.95
C PRO A 38 -0.29 -16.52 -8.80
N LYS A 39 -0.33 -15.84 -9.94
CA LYS A 39 0.82 -15.69 -10.86
C LYS A 39 2.10 -15.17 -10.18
N SER A 40 1.99 -14.55 -9.00
CA SER A 40 3.15 -14.11 -8.22
C SER A 40 2.84 -14.08 -6.72
N PRO A 41 3.24 -15.12 -5.94
CA PRO A 41 3.05 -15.15 -4.50
C PRO A 41 3.78 -13.99 -3.79
N GLY A 42 4.90 -13.52 -4.34
CA GLY A 42 5.65 -12.37 -3.83
C GLY A 42 4.91 -11.03 -3.93
N LYS A 43 3.92 -10.92 -4.82
CA LYS A 43 3.21 -9.67 -5.09
C LYS A 43 2.33 -9.25 -3.90
N VAL A 44 1.70 -10.21 -3.23
CA VAL A 44 0.92 -9.96 -1.99
C VAL A 44 1.80 -9.34 -0.91
N LYS A 45 3.01 -9.88 -0.71
CA LYS A 45 3.98 -9.35 0.27
C LYS A 45 4.41 -7.93 -0.09
N GLN A 46 4.69 -7.66 -1.36
CA GLN A 46 5.07 -6.33 -1.86
C GLN A 46 3.95 -5.30 -1.67
N ILE A 47 2.70 -5.66 -1.97
CA ILE A 47 1.54 -4.79 -1.77
C ILE A 47 1.37 -4.45 -0.28
N LYS A 48 1.40 -5.46 0.60
CA LYS A 48 1.31 -5.26 2.06
C LYS A 48 2.44 -4.36 2.58
N GLN A 49 3.68 -4.57 2.15
CA GLN A 49 4.81 -3.72 2.53
C GLN A 49 4.66 -2.29 2.02
N THR A 50 4.11 -2.10 0.83
CA THR A 50 3.90 -0.76 0.26
C THR A 50 2.82 -0.01 1.04
N ILE A 51 1.71 -0.66 1.38
CA ILE A 51 0.66 -0.10 2.24
C ILE A 51 1.24 0.29 3.61
N ALA A 52 2.04 -0.58 4.23
CA ALA A 52 2.68 -0.28 5.52
C ALA A 52 3.57 0.96 5.45
N LYS A 53 4.40 1.09 4.40
CA LYS A 53 5.25 2.27 4.18
C LYS A 53 4.43 3.55 4.02
N ILE A 54 3.30 3.51 3.31
CA ILE A 54 2.40 4.65 3.16
C ILE A 54 1.86 5.09 4.53
N PHE A 55 1.39 4.15 5.36
CA PHE A 55 0.93 4.46 6.72
C PHE A 55 2.04 5.04 7.60
N THR A 56 3.26 4.51 7.53
CA THR A 56 4.40 5.05 8.25
C THR A 56 4.69 6.49 7.84
N ILE A 57 4.68 6.80 6.55
CA ILE A 57 4.93 8.16 6.04
C ILE A 57 3.79 9.10 6.43
N LYS A 58 2.53 8.65 6.33
CA LYS A 58 1.36 9.44 6.78
C LYS A 58 1.47 9.78 8.27
N ARG A 59 1.88 8.82 9.10
CA ARG A 59 2.14 9.04 10.53
C ARG A 59 3.31 10.00 10.78
N GLN A 60 4.41 9.87 10.02
CA GLN A 60 5.53 10.81 10.10
C GLN A 60 5.12 12.24 9.71
N LYS A 61 4.28 12.41 8.69
CA LYS A 61 3.76 13.73 8.27
C LYS A 61 2.73 14.31 9.27
N GLY A 62 1.90 13.46 9.88
CA GLY A 62 0.88 13.88 10.85
C GLY A 62 1.42 14.15 12.25
N GLY A 63 2.52 13.51 12.65
CA GLY A 63 3.17 13.72 13.96
C GLY A 63 3.89 15.06 14.11
N SER A 64 4.05 15.83 13.02
CA SER A 64 4.69 17.15 13.01
C SER A 64 3.74 18.32 13.22
N LYS A 65 2.42 18.08 13.41
CA LYS A 65 1.42 19.12 13.72
C LYS A 65 0.89 18.99 15.15
N LYS A 66 1.81 18.99 16.12
CA LYS A 66 1.51 19.31 17.52
C LYS A 66 2.57 20.32 17.98
N GLU A 67 2.48 21.52 17.43
CA GLU A 67 2.98 22.76 18.05
C GLU A 67 1.77 23.67 18.23
#